data_AF-A0AAE7CUJ7-F1
#
_entry.id   AF-A0AAE7CUJ7-F1
#
_cell.length_a   1.000
_cell.length_b   1.000
_cell.length_c   1.000
_cell.angle_alpha   90.00
_cell.angle_beta   90.00
_cell.angle_gamma   90.00
#
_symmetry.space_group_name_H-M   'P 1'
#
loop_
_entity.id
_entity.type
_entity.pdbx_description
1 polymer ?
#
loop_
_entity_poly.entity_id
_entity_poly.type
_entity_poly.pdbx_seq_one_letter_code
_entity_poly.pdbx_strand_id
1 'polypeptide(L)'
;MYQALYRKYRSQTFDEMVGQTVISSTLKQAVSSGKISHAYLFSGPRGTGKTSAAKIFAKAMNCPNQVNGEPCNHCDICRDITNGSLEDVIEIDAASNNGVDEIREIRDKSTYAPSRATYKVYIIDEVHMLSTGAFNALLKTLEEPTENVVFILATTELHKIPATILSRVQRFEFKAIKLAAIREHLANILDKEEISYEEDALTLIAHCAEGGMRDALSILDQALSLTPDNHVSLAIAEEITGSISMTALDDFVANVLANQTSQALTNLETIFDSGKSMSRFATDLLNYLRDLLVVQTGGKNTHTSQKFQENLATAEQNRIFTMIDLVTKALPEIKNGVQPKIYAEMLTIQLSKAGKEISTAQVPDGLSDELAKLKNEIKDLKEEFSKIDSSAISQKTVSRKKSVTGFKFKVDRVKILTIMEETIVDSQKSREYLEALKGAWNEILDSISAQDRALLLGSEPVLANSENAILAFDAAFNAEQAMKRTDLNDMFGNIMSKAAGFSPNILAVPRKDFNSIRTEFAQNLKKQRKEPAQEEVQEENFIPEGFDFLADKINKIED
;
A
#
# COMPACT_ATOMS: atom_id res chain seq x y z
N MET A 1 5.48 -26.20 31.99
CA MET A 1 5.36 -24.82 31.46
C MET A 1 4.44 -24.90 30.25
N TYR A 2 3.34 -24.16 30.24
CA TYR A 2 2.42 -24.13 29.09
C TYR A 2 3.16 -23.59 27.86
N GLN A 3 3.04 -24.26 26.72
CA GLN A 3 3.61 -23.80 25.46
C GLN A 3 2.46 -23.45 24.51
N ALA A 4 2.39 -22.18 24.11
CA ALA A 4 1.37 -21.68 23.19
C ALA A 4 1.30 -22.53 21.90
N LEU A 5 0.08 -22.76 21.39
CA LEU A 5 -0.16 -23.62 20.24
C LEU A 5 0.69 -23.27 19.01
N TYR A 6 0.85 -21.98 18.69
CA TYR A 6 1.65 -21.55 17.53
C TYR A 6 3.14 -21.92 17.63
N ARG A 7 3.64 -22.20 18.84
CA ARG A 7 5.00 -22.73 19.06
C ARG A 7 5.01 -24.25 19.03
N LYS A 8 4.04 -24.90 19.68
CA LYS A 8 3.91 -26.36 19.75
C LYS A 8 3.70 -26.99 18.37
N TYR A 9 2.85 -26.37 17.56
CA TYR A 9 2.47 -26.81 16.21
C TYR A 9 3.21 -26.08 15.08
N ARG A 10 4.37 -25.51 15.37
CA ARG A 10 5.21 -24.91 14.33
C ARG A 10 5.74 -26.02 13.42
N SER A 11 5.43 -25.95 12.11
CA SER A 11 5.87 -26.93 11.12
C SER A 11 7.37 -27.23 11.22
N GLN A 12 7.71 -28.52 11.26
CA GLN A 12 9.08 -29.02 11.36
C GLN A 12 9.59 -29.60 10.04
N THR A 13 8.71 -29.90 9.09
CA THR A 13 9.00 -30.44 7.75
C THR A 13 8.31 -29.59 6.67
N PHE A 14 8.73 -29.72 5.42
CA PHE A 14 8.09 -28.99 4.31
C PHE A 14 6.68 -29.50 4.03
N ASP A 15 6.42 -30.78 4.28
CA ASP A 15 5.10 -31.41 4.13
C ASP A 15 4.07 -30.93 5.16
N GLU A 16 4.52 -30.48 6.34
CA GLU A 16 3.65 -29.88 7.36
C GLU A 16 3.27 -28.42 7.05
N MET A 17 3.82 -27.80 5.98
CA MET A 17 3.50 -26.41 5.65
C MET A 17 2.14 -26.29 4.97
N VAL A 18 1.21 -25.62 5.66
CA VAL A 18 -0.16 -25.45 5.17
C VAL A 18 -0.22 -24.41 4.05
N GLY A 19 -0.74 -24.81 2.89
CA GLY A 19 -1.06 -23.92 1.78
C GLY A 19 0.12 -23.47 0.90
N GLN A 20 1.36 -23.92 1.18
CA GLN A 20 2.58 -23.47 0.47
C GLN A 20 3.22 -24.57 -0.40
N THR A 21 2.41 -25.41 -1.05
CA THR A 21 2.88 -26.63 -1.75
C THR A 21 3.97 -26.38 -2.79
N VAL A 22 3.83 -25.36 -3.64
CA VAL A 22 4.81 -25.04 -4.69
C VAL A 22 6.16 -24.60 -4.11
N ILE A 23 6.13 -23.84 -3.02
CA ILE A 23 7.35 -23.36 -2.34
C ILE A 23 8.03 -24.54 -1.65
N SER A 24 7.26 -25.33 -0.88
CA SER A 24 7.74 -26.57 -0.25
C SER A 24 8.43 -27.49 -1.25
N SER A 25 7.78 -27.81 -2.38
CA SER A 25 8.35 -28.70 -3.38
C SER A 25 9.62 -28.15 -4.03
N THR A 26 9.68 -26.83 -4.26
CA THR A 26 10.84 -26.20 -4.90
C THR A 26 12.04 -26.17 -3.95
N LEU A 27 11.83 -25.85 -2.67
CA LEU A 27 12.90 -25.88 -1.66
C LEU A 27 13.39 -27.32 -1.42
N LYS A 28 12.49 -28.30 -1.33
CA LYS A 28 12.85 -29.74 -1.29
C LYS A 28 13.72 -30.15 -2.47
N GLN A 29 13.35 -29.71 -3.69
CA GLN A 29 14.12 -30.00 -4.90
C GLN A 29 15.50 -29.34 -4.87
N ALA A 30 15.61 -28.10 -4.38
CA ALA A 30 16.89 -27.41 -4.25
C ALA A 30 17.86 -28.17 -3.32
N VAL A 31 17.37 -28.64 -2.17
CA VAL A 31 18.17 -29.44 -1.22
C VAL A 31 18.55 -30.79 -1.83
N SER A 32 17.58 -31.55 -2.35
CA SER A 32 17.83 -32.90 -2.88
C SER A 32 18.74 -32.92 -4.10
N SER A 33 18.74 -31.84 -4.91
CA SER A 33 19.63 -31.70 -6.06
C SER A 33 20.98 -31.03 -5.74
N GLY A 34 21.19 -30.61 -4.49
CA GLY A 34 22.40 -29.88 -4.07
C GLY A 34 22.55 -28.50 -4.72
N LYS A 35 21.49 -27.96 -5.34
CA LYS A 35 21.49 -26.66 -6.04
C LYS A 35 21.04 -25.55 -5.11
N ILE A 36 21.85 -25.26 -4.10
CA ILE A 36 21.57 -24.21 -3.11
C ILE A 36 22.19 -22.89 -3.57
N SER A 37 21.34 -21.87 -3.78
CA SER A 37 21.76 -20.48 -3.99
C SER A 37 22.38 -19.88 -2.72
N HIS A 38 23.25 -18.88 -2.88
CA HIS A 38 23.84 -18.12 -1.78
C HIS A 38 22.82 -17.22 -1.06
N ALA A 39 21.71 -16.85 -1.72
CA ALA A 39 20.70 -15.98 -1.13
C ALA A 39 19.27 -16.24 -1.60
N TYR A 40 18.34 -16.15 -0.65
CA TYR A 40 16.90 -16.35 -0.80
C TYR A 40 16.12 -15.19 -0.20
N LEU A 41 15.02 -14.80 -0.84
CA LEU A 41 14.07 -13.83 -0.31
C LEU A 41 12.69 -14.45 -0.22
N PHE A 42 12.19 -14.58 1.00
CA PHE A 42 10.86 -15.07 1.33
C PHE A 42 9.96 -13.85 1.60
N SER A 43 9.04 -13.57 0.68
CA SER A 43 8.12 -12.44 0.79
C SER A 43 6.68 -12.91 0.92
N GLY A 44 5.86 -12.19 1.66
CA GLY A 44 4.42 -12.45 1.73
C GLY A 44 3.79 -12.01 3.04
N PRO A 45 2.46 -12.10 3.18
CA PRO A 45 1.75 -11.65 4.38
C PRO A 45 2.30 -12.29 5.67
N ARG A 46 2.06 -11.63 6.80
CA ARG A 46 2.42 -12.17 8.11
C ARG A 46 1.70 -13.51 8.35
N GLY A 47 2.34 -14.41 9.11
CA GLY A 47 1.71 -15.68 9.51
C GLY A 47 1.61 -16.75 8.42
N THR A 48 2.11 -16.51 7.21
CA THR A 48 2.08 -17.46 6.07
C THR A 48 3.16 -18.55 6.10
N GLY A 49 4.06 -18.52 7.09
CA GLY A 49 5.08 -19.55 7.30
C GLY A 49 6.51 -19.21 6.86
N LYS A 50 6.81 -17.96 6.45
CA LYS A 50 8.15 -17.54 5.98
C LYS A 50 9.31 -17.97 6.87
N THR A 51 9.30 -17.56 8.14
CA THR A 51 10.36 -17.88 9.12
C THR A 51 10.40 -19.37 9.45
N SER A 52 9.25 -20.06 9.41
CA SER A 52 9.21 -21.53 9.58
C SER A 52 9.87 -22.24 8.39
N ALA A 53 9.54 -21.84 7.17
CA ALA A 53 10.16 -22.36 5.95
C ALA A 53 11.67 -22.12 5.95
N ALA A 54 12.13 -20.95 6.40
CA ALA A 54 13.55 -20.62 6.53
C ALA A 54 14.28 -21.59 7.47
N LYS A 55 13.69 -21.88 8.64
CA LYS A 55 14.24 -22.85 9.59
C LYS A 55 14.20 -24.28 9.05
N ILE A 56 13.10 -24.70 8.41
CA ILE A 56 13.00 -26.03 7.79
C ILE A 56 14.07 -26.18 6.71
N PHE A 57 14.27 -25.15 5.88
CA PHE A 57 15.30 -25.14 4.85
C PHE A 57 16.72 -25.19 5.42
N ALA A 58 17.00 -24.41 6.47
CA ALA A 58 18.26 -24.49 7.23
C ALA A 58 18.52 -25.88 7.81
N LYS A 59 17.49 -26.54 8.36
CA LYS A 59 17.58 -27.93 8.81
C LYS A 59 17.85 -28.87 7.64
N ALA A 60 17.11 -28.74 6.54
CA ALA A 60 17.20 -29.65 5.40
C ALA A 60 18.58 -29.60 4.72
N MET A 61 19.16 -28.40 4.55
CA MET A 61 20.47 -28.24 3.93
C MET A 61 21.64 -28.74 4.80
N ASN A 62 21.46 -28.74 6.12
CA ASN A 62 22.49 -29.14 7.08
C ASN A 62 22.27 -30.53 7.69
N CYS A 63 21.18 -31.20 7.37
CA CYS A 63 20.85 -32.50 7.95
C CYS A 63 21.64 -33.61 7.23
N PRO A 64 22.50 -34.37 7.95
CA PRO A 64 23.25 -35.48 7.36
C PRO A 64 22.36 -36.66 6.94
N ASN A 65 21.16 -36.75 7.51
CA ASN A 65 20.19 -37.81 7.27
C ASN A 65 18.97 -37.29 6.49
N GLN A 66 19.13 -36.22 5.71
CA GLN A 66 18.03 -35.70 4.90
C GLN A 66 17.59 -36.72 3.85
N VAL A 67 16.29 -36.81 3.60
CA VAL A 67 15.71 -37.70 2.59
C VAL A 67 14.79 -36.88 1.69
N ASN A 68 15.05 -36.88 0.38
CA ASN A 68 14.28 -36.12 -0.61
C ASN A 68 14.14 -34.63 -0.27
N GLY A 69 15.15 -34.03 0.37
CA GLY A 69 15.13 -32.63 0.78
C GLY A 69 14.36 -32.34 2.06
N GLU A 70 13.87 -33.36 2.79
CA GLU A 70 13.30 -33.19 4.13
C GLU A 70 14.35 -33.38 5.23
N PRO A 71 14.32 -32.57 6.31
CA PRO A 71 15.14 -32.81 7.48
C PRO A 71 14.59 -33.99 8.31
N CYS A 72 15.47 -34.78 8.91
CA CYS A 72 15.06 -35.92 9.72
C CYS A 72 14.49 -35.54 11.10
N ASN A 73 14.75 -34.32 11.58
CA ASN A 73 14.32 -33.80 12.88
C ASN A 73 14.81 -34.55 14.14
N HIS A 74 15.57 -35.64 14.01
CA HIS A 74 16.06 -36.43 15.13
C HIS A 74 17.59 -36.40 15.32
N CYS A 75 18.37 -35.91 14.35
CA CYS A 75 19.81 -35.75 14.50
C CYS A 75 20.15 -34.49 15.32
N ASP A 76 21.38 -34.44 15.84
CA ASP A 76 21.82 -33.35 16.71
C ASP A 76 21.74 -31.99 16.02
N ILE A 77 22.13 -31.90 14.74
CA ILE A 77 22.02 -30.66 13.94
C ILE A 77 20.57 -30.19 13.84
N CYS A 78 19.62 -31.07 13.52
CA CYS A 78 18.22 -30.67 13.42
C CYS A 78 17.64 -30.23 14.77
N ARG A 79 18.02 -30.91 15.86
CA ARG A 79 17.59 -30.55 17.21
C ARG A 79 18.17 -29.21 17.65
N ASP A 80 19.47 -28.99 17.42
CA ASP A 80 20.15 -27.74 17.75
C ASP A 80 19.57 -26.55 16.98
N ILE A 81 19.26 -26.71 15.68
CA ILE A 81 18.59 -25.66 14.89
C ILE A 81 17.18 -25.38 15.42
N THR A 82 16.43 -26.43 15.78
CA THR A 82 15.06 -26.29 16.30
C THR A 82 15.06 -25.53 17.64
N ASN A 83 16.05 -25.80 18.48
CA ASN A 83 16.25 -25.13 19.77
C ASN A 83 16.93 -23.76 19.66
N GLY A 84 17.46 -23.40 18.48
CA GLY A 84 18.21 -22.16 18.28
C GLY A 84 19.60 -22.16 18.94
N SER A 85 20.18 -23.32 19.22
CA SER A 85 21.49 -23.47 19.86
C SER A 85 22.64 -23.69 18.87
N LEU A 86 22.35 -23.90 17.58
CA LEU A 86 23.38 -24.10 16.57
C LEU A 86 24.01 -22.77 16.14
N GLU A 87 25.30 -22.57 16.44
CA GLU A 87 26.04 -21.34 16.09
C GLU A 87 26.12 -21.07 14.57
N ASP A 88 26.00 -22.11 13.75
CA ASP A 88 26.02 -22.00 12.29
C ASP A 88 24.68 -21.54 11.70
N VAL A 89 23.59 -21.47 12.48
CA VAL A 89 22.29 -20.97 12.02
C VAL A 89 21.88 -19.79 12.89
N ILE A 90 21.99 -18.60 12.33
CA ILE A 90 21.85 -17.34 13.06
C ILE A 90 20.55 -16.67 12.60
N GLU A 91 19.59 -16.55 13.53
CA GLU A 91 18.32 -15.85 13.32
C GLU A 91 18.42 -14.42 13.86
N ILE A 92 18.11 -13.44 13.02
CA ILE A 92 18.25 -12.02 13.29
C ILE A 92 16.94 -11.35 12.96
N ASP A 93 16.37 -10.66 13.94
CA ASP A 93 15.21 -9.80 13.72
C ASP A 93 15.69 -8.40 13.34
N ALA A 94 15.49 -8.02 12.08
CA ALA A 94 15.89 -6.71 11.58
C ALA A 94 15.14 -5.55 12.26
N ALA A 95 13.98 -5.79 12.88
CA ALA A 95 13.28 -4.76 13.63
C ALA A 95 14.04 -4.32 14.90
N SER A 96 14.82 -5.23 15.50
CA SER A 96 15.65 -4.94 16.68
C SER A 96 17.12 -4.71 16.35
N ASN A 97 17.59 -5.14 15.17
CA ASN A 97 18.98 -5.04 14.71
C ASN A 97 19.05 -4.30 13.36
N ASN A 98 18.49 -3.09 13.28
CA ASN A 98 18.37 -2.33 12.03
C ASN A 98 19.60 -1.47 11.67
N GLY A 99 20.56 -1.38 12.57
CA GLY A 99 21.75 -0.55 12.42
C GLY A 99 22.76 -1.10 11.42
N VAL A 100 23.64 -0.21 10.96
CA VAL A 100 24.67 -0.53 9.95
C VAL A 100 25.77 -1.39 10.55
N ASP A 101 26.11 -1.16 11.82
CA ASP A 101 27.24 -1.80 12.48
C ASP A 101 26.95 -3.27 12.80
N GLU A 102 25.72 -3.60 13.20
CA GLU A 102 25.28 -4.98 13.40
C GLU A 102 25.40 -5.80 12.09
N ILE A 103 24.94 -5.25 10.96
CA ILE A 103 25.06 -5.90 9.65
C ILE A 103 26.52 -6.01 9.18
N ARG A 104 27.38 -5.04 9.53
CA ARG A 104 28.82 -5.14 9.26
C ARG A 104 29.45 -6.26 10.05
N GLU A 105 29.13 -6.41 11.33
CA GLU A 105 29.61 -7.53 12.14
C GLU A 105 29.17 -8.88 11.55
N ILE A 106 27.92 -8.96 11.09
CA ILE A 106 27.38 -10.18 10.45
C ILE A 106 28.15 -10.50 9.18
N ARG A 107 28.39 -9.49 8.32
CA ARG A 107 29.22 -9.65 7.13
C ARG A 107 30.62 -10.14 7.49
N ASP A 108 31.27 -9.51 8.45
CA ASP A 108 32.64 -9.85 8.81
C ASP A 108 32.69 -11.28 9.39
N LYS A 109 31.70 -11.67 10.21
CA LYS A 109 31.54 -13.04 10.73
C LYS A 109 31.15 -14.07 9.65
N SER A 110 30.58 -13.63 8.53
CA SER A 110 30.18 -14.50 7.41
C SER A 110 31.37 -14.95 6.55
N THR A 111 32.55 -14.37 6.73
CA THR A 111 33.77 -14.80 6.05
C THR A 111 34.37 -16.09 6.64
N TYR A 112 33.98 -16.46 7.85
CA TYR A 112 34.45 -17.67 8.50
C TYR A 112 33.64 -18.90 8.10
N ALA A 113 34.34 -20.02 7.91
CA ALA A 113 33.74 -21.31 7.61
C ALA A 113 32.77 -21.78 8.72
N PRO A 114 31.77 -22.61 8.39
CA PRO A 114 30.89 -23.23 9.38
C PRO A 114 31.68 -24.11 10.36
N SER A 115 31.24 -24.15 11.63
CA SER A 115 31.89 -24.91 12.71
C SER A 115 31.53 -26.40 12.70
N ARG A 116 30.24 -26.72 12.58
CA ARG A 116 29.69 -28.09 12.65
C ARG A 116 28.80 -28.43 11.46
N ALA A 117 28.11 -27.44 10.90
CA ALA A 117 27.18 -27.61 9.80
C ALA A 117 27.87 -27.62 8.42
N THR A 118 27.17 -28.03 7.37
CA THR A 118 27.68 -27.92 5.99
C THR A 118 27.60 -26.48 5.49
N TYR A 119 26.53 -25.78 5.83
CA TYR A 119 26.26 -24.39 5.48
C TYR A 119 26.07 -23.53 6.74
N LYS A 120 26.65 -22.34 6.71
CA LYS A 120 26.36 -21.27 7.68
C LYS A 120 25.21 -20.43 7.17
N VAL A 121 24.12 -20.39 7.91
CA VAL A 121 22.84 -19.83 7.47
C VAL A 121 22.49 -18.59 8.28
N TYR A 122 22.27 -17.48 7.59
CA TYR A 122 21.79 -16.23 8.18
C TYR A 122 20.32 -16.05 7.82
N ILE A 123 19.43 -16.16 8.80
CA ILE A 123 18.00 -15.90 8.64
C ILE A 123 17.73 -14.48 9.14
N ILE A 124 17.43 -13.54 8.25
CA ILE A 124 17.12 -12.15 8.59
C ILE A 124 15.61 -11.95 8.42
N ASP A 125 14.87 -11.90 9.53
CA ASP A 125 13.43 -11.67 9.52
C ASP A 125 13.10 -10.17 9.50
N GLU A 126 11.95 -9.84 8.92
CA GLU A 126 11.48 -8.48 8.63
C GLU A 126 12.56 -7.56 8.04
N VAL A 127 13.32 -8.05 7.06
CA VAL A 127 14.49 -7.36 6.46
C VAL A 127 14.17 -5.95 5.92
N HIS A 128 12.90 -5.66 5.61
CA HIS A 128 12.46 -4.32 5.20
C HIS A 128 12.63 -3.25 6.30
N MET A 129 12.86 -3.66 7.55
CA MET A 129 13.13 -2.79 8.69
C MET A 129 14.60 -2.34 8.78
N LEU A 130 15.50 -2.91 7.96
CA LEU A 130 16.89 -2.48 7.92
C LEU A 130 17.02 -1.04 7.41
N SER A 131 17.98 -0.30 7.99
CA SER A 131 18.38 1.01 7.48
C SER A 131 18.99 0.92 6.07
N THR A 132 18.98 2.01 5.33
CA THR A 132 19.60 2.08 4.00
C THR A 132 21.09 1.77 4.03
N GLY A 133 21.80 2.23 5.07
CA GLY A 133 23.21 1.90 5.30
C GLY A 133 23.44 0.41 5.55
N ALA A 134 22.52 -0.24 6.29
CA ALA A 134 22.56 -1.67 6.55
C ALA A 134 22.35 -2.49 5.26
N PHE A 135 21.41 -2.11 4.40
CA PHE A 135 21.25 -2.74 3.08
C PHE A 135 22.52 -2.65 2.23
N ASN A 136 23.20 -1.50 2.23
CA ASN A 136 24.46 -1.31 1.50
C ASN A 136 25.60 -2.17 2.06
N ALA A 137 25.63 -2.37 3.38
CA ALA A 137 26.60 -3.27 4.00
C ALA A 137 26.38 -4.74 3.58
N LEU A 138 25.11 -5.16 3.44
CA LEU A 138 24.74 -6.50 2.99
C LEU A 138 25.00 -6.73 1.49
N LEU A 139 24.90 -5.69 0.66
CA LEU A 139 25.12 -5.80 -0.79
C LEU A 139 26.47 -6.39 -1.15
N LYS A 140 27.54 -6.01 -0.45
CA LYS A 140 28.89 -6.54 -0.69
C LYS A 140 28.93 -8.06 -0.51
N THR A 141 28.29 -8.57 0.55
CA THR A 141 28.24 -10.01 0.84
C THR A 141 27.37 -10.78 -0.16
N LEU A 142 26.33 -10.14 -0.70
CA LEU A 142 25.47 -10.74 -1.73
C LEU A 142 26.10 -10.70 -3.13
N GLU A 143 27.00 -9.74 -3.39
CA GLU A 143 27.76 -9.64 -4.63
C GLU A 143 28.95 -10.61 -4.68
N GLU A 144 29.63 -10.78 -3.56
CA GLU A 144 30.78 -11.66 -3.40
C GLU A 144 30.47 -12.74 -2.35
N PRO A 145 29.60 -13.72 -2.67
CA PRO A 145 29.16 -14.72 -1.70
C PRO A 145 30.32 -15.63 -1.29
N THR A 146 30.45 -15.83 0.02
CA THR A 146 31.38 -16.79 0.59
C THR A 146 30.89 -18.22 0.37
N GLU A 147 31.81 -19.15 0.08
CA GLU A 147 31.46 -20.56 -0.06
C GLU A 147 30.81 -21.07 1.22
N ASN A 148 29.75 -21.86 1.08
CA ASN A 148 28.99 -22.46 2.18
C ASN A 148 28.26 -21.47 3.09
N VAL A 149 28.03 -20.22 2.66
CA VAL A 149 27.17 -19.27 3.36
C VAL A 149 25.87 -19.04 2.60
N VAL A 150 24.76 -19.07 3.33
CA VAL A 150 23.42 -18.89 2.76
C VAL A 150 22.67 -17.81 3.54
N PHE A 151 22.21 -16.78 2.83
CA PHE A 151 21.31 -15.76 3.37
C PHE A 151 19.85 -16.10 3.06
N ILE A 152 19.00 -16.11 4.08
CA ILE A 152 17.55 -16.23 3.94
C ILE A 152 16.92 -14.96 4.50
N LEU A 153 16.48 -14.09 3.60
CA LEU A 153 15.82 -12.83 3.94
C LEU A 153 14.32 -13.07 3.98
N ALA A 154 13.63 -12.65 5.04
CA ALA A 154 12.18 -12.72 5.12
C ALA A 154 11.57 -11.30 5.25
N THR A 155 10.49 -11.04 4.54
CA THR A 155 9.80 -9.74 4.60
C THR A 155 8.28 -9.86 4.42
N THR A 156 7.54 -9.03 5.12
CA THR A 156 6.12 -8.78 4.83
C THR A 156 5.88 -7.72 3.76
N GLU A 157 6.86 -6.85 3.51
CA GLU A 157 6.75 -5.70 2.60
C GLU A 157 7.80 -5.77 1.48
N LEU A 158 7.48 -6.45 0.38
CA LEU A 158 8.42 -6.64 -0.74
C LEU A 158 8.82 -5.31 -1.41
N HIS A 159 7.91 -4.34 -1.47
CA HIS A 159 8.11 -3.06 -2.15
C HIS A 159 9.12 -2.15 -1.44
N LYS A 160 9.41 -2.39 -0.15
CA LYS A 160 10.44 -1.68 0.61
C LYS A 160 11.85 -2.22 0.35
N ILE A 161 11.99 -3.36 -0.32
CA ILE A 161 13.28 -3.98 -0.59
C ILE A 161 13.92 -3.33 -1.82
N PRO A 162 15.17 -2.84 -1.73
CA PRO A 162 15.87 -2.26 -2.87
C PRO A 162 15.98 -3.21 -4.07
N ALA A 163 15.80 -2.68 -5.28
CA ALA A 163 15.92 -3.47 -6.52
C ALA A 163 17.31 -4.13 -6.67
N THR A 164 18.35 -3.52 -6.08
CA THR A 164 19.73 -4.04 -6.03
C THR A 164 19.86 -5.34 -5.23
N ILE A 165 19.07 -5.53 -4.18
CA ILE A 165 18.99 -6.80 -3.44
C ILE A 165 18.16 -7.79 -4.25
N LEU A 166 17.01 -7.34 -4.75
CA LEU A 166 16.09 -8.17 -5.50
C LEU A 166 16.72 -8.85 -6.72
N SER A 167 17.72 -8.26 -7.35
CA SER A 167 18.44 -8.84 -8.50
C SER A 167 19.42 -9.97 -8.13
N ARG A 168 19.77 -10.12 -6.85
CA ARG A 168 20.80 -11.05 -6.36
C ARG A 168 20.25 -12.21 -5.52
N VAL A 169 18.95 -12.21 -5.27
CA VAL A 169 18.29 -13.22 -4.42
C VAL A 169 17.31 -14.07 -5.23
N GLN A 170 17.18 -15.34 -4.86
CA GLN A 170 16.10 -16.18 -5.37
C GLN A 170 14.80 -15.88 -4.60
N ARG A 171 13.77 -15.44 -5.32
CA ARG A 171 12.53 -14.95 -4.71
C ARG A 171 11.48 -16.05 -4.56
N PHE A 172 10.87 -16.12 -3.38
CA PHE A 172 9.76 -17.01 -3.07
C PHE A 172 8.62 -16.19 -2.45
N GLU A 173 7.48 -16.17 -3.12
CA GLU A 173 6.30 -15.42 -2.70
C GLU A 173 5.27 -16.32 -2.01
N PHE A 174 5.19 -16.20 -0.69
CA PHE A 174 4.24 -16.88 0.17
C PHE A 174 2.87 -16.26 0.03
N LYS A 175 1.89 -17.09 -0.31
CA LYS A 175 0.50 -16.66 -0.50
C LYS A 175 -0.27 -16.72 0.82
N ALA A 176 -1.31 -15.89 0.94
CA ALA A 176 -2.28 -16.03 2.02
C ALA A 176 -2.88 -17.44 2.02
N ILE A 177 -2.97 -18.07 3.19
CA ILE A 177 -3.48 -19.43 3.32
C ILE A 177 -5.00 -19.40 3.12
N LYS A 178 -5.52 -20.32 2.32
CA LYS A 178 -6.96 -20.41 2.06
C LYS A 178 -7.71 -20.74 3.35
N LEU A 179 -8.89 -20.14 3.54
CA LEU A 179 -9.76 -20.35 4.71
C LEU A 179 -9.98 -21.84 5.00
N ALA A 180 -10.33 -22.63 3.98
CA ALA A 180 -10.56 -24.06 4.15
C ALA A 180 -9.34 -24.81 4.71
N ALA A 181 -8.13 -24.45 4.28
CA ALA A 181 -6.89 -25.07 4.76
C ALA A 181 -6.54 -24.65 6.19
N ILE A 182 -6.87 -23.41 6.58
CA ILE A 182 -6.74 -22.98 7.99
C ILE A 182 -7.71 -23.79 8.86
N ARG A 183 -8.99 -23.84 8.48
CA ARG A 183 -10.02 -24.57 9.23
C ARG A 183 -9.65 -26.04 9.42
N GLU A 184 -9.27 -26.73 8.35
CA GLU A 184 -8.86 -28.14 8.39
C GLU A 184 -7.64 -28.33 9.31
N HIS A 185 -6.68 -27.39 9.30
CA HIS A 185 -5.53 -27.48 10.19
C HIS A 185 -5.89 -27.26 11.66
N LEU A 186 -6.77 -26.29 11.96
CA LEU A 186 -7.26 -26.07 13.33
C LEU A 186 -8.03 -27.29 13.86
N ALA A 187 -8.91 -27.86 13.04
CA ALA A 187 -9.63 -29.10 13.35
C ALA A 187 -8.66 -30.23 13.70
N ASN A 188 -7.68 -30.50 12.83
CA ASN A 188 -6.65 -31.52 13.06
C ASN A 188 -5.84 -31.30 14.35
N ILE A 189 -5.65 -30.06 14.79
CA ILE A 189 -4.97 -29.74 16.05
C ILE A 189 -5.87 -30.04 17.24
N LEU A 190 -7.14 -29.61 17.19
CA LEU A 190 -8.09 -29.87 18.27
C LEU A 190 -8.38 -31.36 18.43
N ASP A 191 -8.49 -32.10 17.32
CA ASP A 191 -8.63 -33.55 17.34
C ASP A 191 -7.43 -34.23 18.04
N LYS A 192 -6.20 -33.73 17.82
CA LYS A 192 -4.99 -34.23 18.48
C LYS A 192 -4.91 -33.88 19.97
N GLU A 193 -5.46 -32.74 20.37
CA GLU A 193 -5.56 -32.33 21.77
C GLU A 193 -6.80 -32.92 22.47
N GLU A 194 -7.62 -33.70 21.77
CA GLU A 194 -8.88 -34.28 22.25
C GLU A 194 -9.89 -33.22 22.73
N ILE A 195 -9.94 -32.08 22.04
CA ILE A 195 -10.81 -30.95 22.34
C ILE A 195 -11.98 -30.92 21.35
N SER A 196 -13.20 -30.82 21.86
CA SER A 196 -14.40 -30.74 21.02
C SER A 196 -14.61 -29.32 20.47
N TYR A 197 -15.25 -29.18 19.31
CA TYR A 197 -15.45 -27.87 18.68
C TYR A 197 -16.70 -27.81 17.81
N GLU A 198 -17.17 -26.58 17.57
CA GLU A 198 -18.14 -26.26 16.54
C GLU A 198 -17.43 -25.82 15.25
N GLU A 199 -17.85 -26.36 14.10
CA GLU A 199 -17.28 -26.03 12.78
C GLU A 199 -17.40 -24.53 12.43
N ASP A 200 -18.48 -23.89 12.89
CA ASP A 200 -18.70 -22.46 12.70
C ASP A 200 -17.71 -21.62 13.50
N ALA A 201 -17.30 -22.08 14.69
CA ALA A 201 -16.27 -21.43 15.50
C ALA A 201 -14.91 -21.44 14.78
N LEU A 202 -14.53 -22.59 14.20
CA LEU A 202 -13.29 -22.69 13.41
C LEU A 202 -13.33 -21.85 12.14
N THR A 203 -14.50 -21.78 11.50
CA THR A 203 -14.72 -20.94 10.31
C THR A 203 -14.56 -19.46 10.65
N LEU A 204 -15.10 -19.02 11.80
CA LEU A 204 -14.94 -17.65 12.29
C LEU A 204 -13.47 -17.32 12.60
N ILE A 205 -12.77 -18.19 13.34
CA ILE A 205 -11.34 -18.01 13.65
C ILE A 205 -10.51 -17.94 12.36
N ALA A 206 -10.77 -18.83 11.40
CA ALA A 206 -10.07 -18.85 10.12
C ALA A 206 -10.31 -17.58 9.29
N HIS A 207 -11.53 -17.02 9.35
CA HIS A 207 -11.86 -15.75 8.70
C HIS A 207 -11.11 -14.58 9.35
N CYS A 208 -11.12 -14.49 10.69
CA CYS A 208 -10.43 -13.44 11.45
C CYS A 208 -8.90 -13.48 11.31
N ALA A 209 -8.33 -14.62 10.95
CA ALA A 209 -6.89 -14.78 10.74
C ALA A 209 -6.37 -14.22 9.41
N GLU A 210 -7.25 -13.81 8.48
CA GLU A 210 -6.90 -13.18 7.19
C GLU A 210 -5.79 -13.90 6.39
N GLY A 211 -5.74 -15.24 6.48
CA GLY A 211 -4.75 -16.07 5.78
C GLY A 211 -3.43 -16.30 6.53
N GLY A 212 -3.30 -15.83 7.77
CA GLY A 212 -2.14 -16.06 8.64
C GLY A 212 -2.36 -17.19 9.65
N MET A 213 -1.62 -18.30 9.52
CA MET A 213 -1.75 -19.45 10.43
C MET A 213 -1.35 -19.11 11.87
N ARG A 214 -0.31 -18.28 12.04
CA ARG A 214 0.13 -17.84 13.37
C ARG A 214 -0.99 -17.11 14.11
N ASP A 215 -1.72 -16.24 13.42
CA ASP A 215 -2.78 -15.46 14.03
C ASP A 215 -4.01 -16.34 14.30
N ALA A 216 -4.35 -17.28 13.41
CA ALA A 216 -5.37 -18.31 13.64
C ALA A 216 -5.09 -19.14 14.91
N LEU A 217 -3.87 -19.67 15.05
CA LEU A 217 -3.46 -20.44 16.22
C LEU A 217 -3.41 -19.59 17.50
N SER A 218 -3.10 -18.30 17.38
CA SER A 218 -3.10 -17.40 18.54
C SER A 218 -4.50 -17.10 19.04
N ILE A 219 -5.47 -16.94 18.13
CA ILE A 219 -6.89 -16.79 18.47
C ILE A 219 -7.42 -18.10 19.08
N LEU A 220 -7.05 -19.26 18.51
CA LEU A 220 -7.45 -20.55 19.06
C LEU A 220 -6.89 -20.78 20.48
N ASP A 221 -5.62 -20.45 20.72
CA ASP A 221 -4.97 -20.55 22.04
C ASP A 221 -5.71 -19.70 23.10
N GLN A 222 -6.18 -18.52 22.71
CA GLN A 222 -7.03 -17.67 23.56
C GLN A 222 -8.40 -18.31 23.80
N ALA A 223 -9.00 -18.92 22.78
CA ALA A 223 -10.28 -19.64 22.90
C ALA A 223 -10.20 -20.77 23.90
N LEU A 224 -9.14 -21.57 23.83
CA LEU A 224 -8.91 -22.63 24.79
C LEU A 224 -8.71 -22.12 26.23
N SER A 225 -8.12 -20.94 26.39
CA SER A 225 -7.88 -20.35 27.71
C SER A 225 -9.16 -19.87 28.40
N LEU A 226 -10.19 -19.52 27.62
CA LEU A 226 -11.50 -19.06 28.11
C LEU A 226 -12.52 -20.19 28.24
N THR A 227 -12.20 -21.38 27.74
CA THR A 227 -13.13 -22.51 27.71
C THR A 227 -12.99 -23.36 28.97
N PRO A 228 -14.02 -23.48 29.82
CA PRO A 228 -13.97 -24.32 31.02
C PRO A 228 -14.08 -25.83 30.71
N ASP A 229 -14.71 -26.22 29.60
CA ASP A 229 -15.14 -27.60 29.34
C ASP A 229 -14.44 -28.28 28.14
N ASN A 230 -13.24 -27.84 27.74
CA ASN A 230 -12.55 -28.36 26.53
C ASN A 230 -13.46 -28.43 25.28
N HIS A 231 -14.30 -27.40 25.11
CA HIS A 231 -15.22 -27.25 23.99
C HIS A 231 -15.17 -25.85 23.38
N VAL A 232 -14.62 -25.71 22.17
CA VAL A 232 -14.58 -24.43 21.45
C VAL A 232 -15.92 -24.19 20.76
N SER A 233 -16.77 -23.37 21.40
CA SER A 233 -18.07 -22.95 20.85
C SER A 233 -17.95 -21.67 20.01
N LEU A 234 -18.95 -21.43 19.15
CA LEU A 234 -19.05 -20.21 18.36
C LEU A 234 -19.12 -18.97 19.24
N ALA A 235 -19.82 -19.03 20.37
CA ALA A 235 -19.95 -17.91 21.29
C ALA A 235 -18.59 -17.46 21.87
N ILE A 236 -17.72 -18.42 22.24
CA ILE A 236 -16.37 -18.13 22.73
C ILE A 236 -15.51 -17.54 21.62
N ALA A 237 -15.62 -18.08 20.40
CA ALA A 237 -14.93 -17.52 19.25
C ALA A 237 -15.36 -16.08 18.97
N GLU A 238 -16.66 -15.78 18.99
CA GLU A 238 -17.22 -14.42 18.81
C GLU A 238 -16.75 -13.45 19.90
N GLU A 239 -16.67 -13.89 21.16
CA GLU A 239 -16.21 -13.08 22.28
C GLU A 239 -14.73 -12.67 22.11
N ILE A 240 -13.88 -13.60 21.70
CA ILE A 240 -12.43 -13.37 21.56
C ILE A 240 -12.09 -12.59 20.30
N THR A 241 -12.71 -12.97 19.18
CA THR A 241 -12.55 -12.22 17.95
C THR A 241 -13.28 -10.90 18.00
N GLY A 242 -14.04 -10.60 19.06
CA GLY A 242 -14.91 -9.43 19.14
C GLY A 242 -15.85 -9.31 17.94
N SER A 243 -16.09 -10.43 17.25
CA SER A 243 -16.91 -10.47 16.05
C SER A 243 -18.35 -10.29 16.47
N ILE A 244 -19.09 -9.58 15.63
CA ILE A 244 -20.50 -9.38 15.88
C ILE A 244 -21.21 -10.64 15.47
N SER A 245 -22.12 -11.12 16.32
CA SER A 245 -22.90 -12.29 15.97
C SER A 245 -23.68 -12.00 14.70
N MET A 246 -23.70 -12.96 13.79
CA MET A 246 -24.45 -12.82 12.55
C MET A 246 -25.93 -12.53 12.81
N THR A 247 -26.47 -13.06 13.91
CA THR A 247 -27.84 -12.75 14.37
C THR A 247 -28.05 -11.27 14.71
N ALA A 248 -27.05 -10.63 15.34
CA ALA A 248 -27.10 -9.22 15.66
C ALA A 248 -26.99 -8.33 14.40
N LEU A 249 -26.22 -8.77 13.40
CA LEU A 249 -26.17 -8.11 12.08
C LEU A 249 -27.47 -8.29 11.30
N ASP A 250 -28.06 -9.48 11.32
CA ASP A 250 -29.38 -9.76 10.74
C ASP A 250 -30.43 -8.80 11.29
N ASP A 251 -30.48 -8.65 12.62
CA ASP A 251 -31.42 -7.77 13.31
C ASP A 251 -31.15 -6.28 13.04
N PHE A 252 -29.88 -5.88 13.00
CA PHE A 252 -29.52 -4.52 12.63
C PHE A 252 -29.98 -4.19 11.20
N VAL A 253 -29.67 -5.05 10.22
CA VAL A 253 -30.04 -4.82 8.82
C VAL A 253 -31.55 -4.87 8.64
N ALA A 254 -32.25 -5.79 9.31
CA ALA A 254 -33.72 -5.85 9.29
C ALA A 254 -34.33 -4.52 9.77
N ASN A 255 -33.86 -3.99 10.90
CA ASN A 255 -34.34 -2.72 11.45
C ASN A 255 -34.04 -1.53 10.51
N VAL A 256 -32.87 -1.53 9.88
CA VAL A 256 -32.50 -0.50 8.88
C VAL A 256 -33.38 -0.60 7.64
N LEU A 257 -33.64 -1.81 7.12
CA LEU A 257 -34.52 -2.04 5.98
C LEU A 257 -35.97 -1.62 6.27
N ALA A 258 -36.44 -1.90 7.48
CA ALA A 258 -37.75 -1.49 8.00
C ALA A 258 -37.86 0.01 8.36
N ASN A 259 -36.77 0.79 8.19
CA ASN A 259 -36.68 2.20 8.56
C ASN A 259 -36.92 2.48 10.06
N GLN A 260 -36.66 1.50 10.92
CA GLN A 260 -36.79 1.60 12.38
C GLN A 260 -35.48 2.10 13.01
N THR A 261 -35.14 3.36 12.73
CA THR A 261 -33.85 3.96 13.14
C THR A 261 -33.58 3.88 14.64
N SER A 262 -34.60 4.10 15.48
CA SER A 262 -34.45 3.99 16.94
C SER A 262 -34.03 2.58 17.37
N GLN A 263 -34.63 1.54 16.79
CA GLN A 263 -34.27 0.15 17.11
C GLN A 263 -32.89 -0.22 16.56
N ALA A 264 -32.54 0.26 15.37
CA ALA A 264 -31.20 0.08 14.81
C ALA A 264 -30.11 0.73 15.68
N LEU A 265 -30.37 1.92 16.24
CA LEU A 265 -29.46 2.59 17.18
C LEU A 265 -29.35 1.83 18.50
N THR A 266 -30.45 1.31 19.06
CA THR A 266 -30.42 0.47 20.27
C THR A 266 -29.64 -0.84 20.04
N ASN A 267 -29.79 -1.48 18.88
CA ASN A 267 -28.99 -2.64 18.51
C ASN A 267 -27.50 -2.29 18.44
N LEU A 268 -27.15 -1.17 17.81
CA LEU A 268 -25.78 -0.69 17.72
C LEU A 268 -25.18 -0.39 19.10
N GLU A 269 -25.97 0.18 20.00
CA GLU A 269 -25.55 0.42 21.39
C GLU A 269 -25.32 -0.90 22.15
N THR A 270 -26.21 -1.88 21.97
CA THR A 270 -26.04 -3.22 22.57
C THR A 270 -24.78 -3.91 22.06
N ILE A 271 -24.48 -3.79 20.76
CA ILE A 271 -23.25 -4.31 20.16
C ILE A 271 -22.03 -3.61 20.79
N PHE A 272 -22.09 -2.31 21.00
CA PHE A 272 -21.00 -1.54 21.61
C PHE A 272 -20.77 -1.88 23.08
N ASP A 273 -21.84 -1.97 23.87
CA ASP A 273 -21.78 -2.28 25.30
C ASP A 273 -21.24 -3.70 25.55
N SER A 274 -21.36 -4.60 24.56
CA SER A 274 -20.69 -5.90 24.55
C SER A 274 -19.18 -5.84 24.26
N GLY A 275 -18.58 -4.65 24.16
CA GLY A 275 -17.15 -4.42 23.97
C GLY A 275 -16.65 -4.57 22.53
N LYS A 276 -17.57 -4.65 21.54
CA LYS A 276 -17.21 -4.87 20.13
C LYS A 276 -16.77 -3.58 19.44
N SER A 277 -15.82 -3.71 18.50
CA SER A 277 -15.24 -2.56 17.79
C SER A 277 -16.17 -2.03 16.69
N MET A 278 -16.39 -0.72 16.65
CA MET A 278 -17.19 -0.08 15.58
C MET A 278 -16.56 -0.19 14.20
N SER A 279 -15.23 -0.25 14.12
CA SER A 279 -14.55 -0.45 12.84
C SER A 279 -14.79 -1.87 12.30
N ARG A 280 -14.88 -2.87 13.19
CA ARG A 280 -15.27 -4.23 12.84
C ARG A 280 -16.74 -4.28 12.42
N PHE A 281 -17.63 -3.64 13.18
CA PHE A 281 -19.04 -3.49 12.81
C PHE A 281 -19.23 -2.98 11.38
N ALA A 282 -18.57 -1.88 11.02
CA ALA A 282 -18.69 -1.31 9.68
C ALA A 282 -18.16 -2.27 8.59
N THR A 283 -17.09 -3.01 8.88
CA THR A 283 -16.49 -3.98 7.95
C THR A 283 -17.39 -5.22 7.78
N ASP A 284 -17.94 -5.74 8.87
CA ASP A 284 -18.84 -6.90 8.86
C ASP A 284 -20.17 -6.53 8.20
N LEU A 285 -20.70 -5.33 8.44
CA LEU A 285 -21.86 -4.80 7.73
C LEU A 285 -21.62 -4.70 6.23
N LEU A 286 -20.44 -4.24 5.80
CA LEU A 286 -20.07 -4.17 4.38
C LEU A 286 -20.04 -5.57 3.74
N ASN A 287 -19.45 -6.55 4.42
CA ASN A 287 -19.42 -7.94 3.97
C ASN A 287 -20.83 -8.53 3.88
N TYR A 288 -21.69 -8.27 4.89
CA TYR A 288 -23.08 -8.72 4.90
C TYR A 288 -23.88 -8.14 3.72
N LEU A 289 -23.74 -6.84 3.44
CA LEU A 289 -24.41 -6.20 2.30
C LEU A 289 -23.90 -6.73 0.95
N ARG A 290 -22.59 -6.97 0.83
CA ARG A 290 -22.01 -7.64 -0.33
C ARG A 290 -22.61 -9.04 -0.52
N ASP A 291 -22.72 -9.79 0.56
CA ASP A 291 -23.26 -11.15 0.54
C ASP A 291 -24.73 -11.18 0.11
N LEU A 292 -25.55 -10.21 0.54
CA LEU A 292 -26.92 -10.03 0.01
C LEU A 292 -26.92 -9.83 -1.51
N LEU A 293 -26.07 -8.95 -2.05
CA LEU A 293 -25.97 -8.73 -3.50
C LEU A 293 -25.50 -9.98 -4.27
N VAL A 294 -24.54 -10.72 -3.71
CA VAL A 294 -24.02 -11.94 -4.33
C VAL A 294 -25.11 -12.99 -4.41
N VAL A 295 -25.90 -13.19 -3.37
CA VAL A 295 -27.02 -14.15 -3.40
C VAL A 295 -28.12 -13.69 -4.34
N GLN A 296 -28.47 -12.40 -4.36
CA GLN A 296 -29.47 -11.86 -5.30
C GLN A 296 -29.07 -12.05 -6.78
N THR A 297 -27.78 -12.08 -7.07
CA THR A 297 -27.25 -12.28 -8.43
C THR A 297 -27.03 -13.76 -8.79
N GLY A 298 -27.44 -14.69 -7.92
CA GLY A 298 -27.33 -16.14 -8.14
C GLY A 298 -26.01 -16.77 -7.66
N GLY A 299 -25.23 -16.04 -6.88
CA GLY A 299 -24.04 -16.54 -6.21
C GLY A 299 -24.37 -17.43 -5.00
N LYS A 300 -23.42 -18.28 -4.62
CA LYS A 300 -23.52 -19.09 -3.39
C LYS A 300 -23.03 -18.26 -2.21
N ASN A 301 -23.74 -18.35 -1.08
CA ASN A 301 -23.32 -17.78 0.19
C ASN A 301 -23.39 -18.85 1.29
N THR A 302 -22.55 -18.69 2.30
CA THR A 302 -22.50 -19.49 3.53
C THR A 302 -23.55 -19.05 4.55
N HIS A 303 -23.98 -17.78 4.51
CA HIS A 303 -24.96 -17.27 5.46
C HIS A 303 -26.39 -17.61 5.03
N THR A 304 -27.10 -18.42 5.85
CA THR A 304 -28.40 -19.01 5.48
C THR A 304 -29.46 -18.84 6.57
N SER A 305 -29.32 -17.85 7.46
CA SER A 305 -30.31 -17.62 8.53
C SER A 305 -31.68 -17.25 7.94
N GLN A 306 -32.76 -17.52 8.70
CA GLN A 306 -34.11 -17.16 8.28
C GLN A 306 -34.26 -15.64 8.11
N LYS A 307 -33.71 -14.86 9.03
CA LYS A 307 -33.70 -13.39 8.94
C LYS A 307 -32.89 -12.88 7.76
N PHE A 308 -31.79 -13.54 7.38
CA PHE A 308 -31.05 -13.21 6.17
C PHE A 308 -31.89 -13.41 4.92
N GLN A 309 -32.68 -14.49 4.85
CA GLN A 309 -33.61 -14.71 3.73
C GLN A 309 -34.72 -13.66 3.68
N GLU A 310 -35.27 -13.26 4.84
CA GLU A 310 -36.25 -12.18 4.95
C GLU A 310 -35.66 -10.82 4.50
N ASN A 311 -34.45 -10.52 4.94
CA ASN A 311 -33.70 -9.34 4.53
C ASN A 311 -33.43 -9.37 3.01
N LEU A 312 -33.08 -10.52 2.45
CA LEU A 312 -32.85 -10.69 1.02
C LEU A 312 -34.11 -10.48 0.17
N ALA A 313 -35.27 -10.90 0.68
CA ALA A 313 -36.56 -10.66 0.02
C ALA A 313 -37.01 -9.19 0.09
N THR A 314 -36.62 -8.48 1.16
CA THR A 314 -37.03 -7.09 1.43
C THR A 314 -36.08 -6.07 0.81
N ALA A 315 -34.79 -6.40 0.66
CA ALA A 315 -33.77 -5.48 0.22
C ALA A 315 -33.76 -5.31 -1.31
N GLU A 316 -34.06 -4.11 -1.80
CA GLU A 316 -33.90 -3.78 -3.22
C GLU A 316 -32.42 -3.61 -3.59
N GLN A 317 -32.03 -4.10 -4.77
CA GLN A 317 -30.63 -4.09 -5.22
C GLN A 317 -30.02 -2.68 -5.24
N ASN A 318 -30.76 -1.68 -5.72
CA ASN A 318 -30.32 -0.28 -5.73
C ASN A 318 -30.09 0.26 -4.30
N ARG A 319 -30.96 -0.10 -3.35
CA ARG A 319 -30.82 0.29 -1.96
C ARG A 319 -29.57 -0.31 -1.33
N ILE A 320 -29.26 -1.58 -1.61
CA ILE A 320 -28.05 -2.23 -1.12
C ILE A 320 -26.80 -1.53 -1.67
N PHE A 321 -26.77 -1.15 -2.96
CA PHE A 321 -25.65 -0.37 -3.52
C PHE A 321 -25.47 0.98 -2.82
N THR A 322 -26.55 1.72 -2.55
CA THR A 322 -26.47 2.97 -1.78
C THR A 322 -25.96 2.74 -0.36
N MET A 323 -26.40 1.67 0.30
CA MET A 323 -25.91 1.32 1.64
C MET A 323 -24.41 0.99 1.62
N ILE A 324 -23.94 0.22 0.64
CA ILE A 324 -22.51 -0.10 0.47
C ILE A 324 -21.69 1.17 0.26
N ASP A 325 -22.15 2.11 -0.57
CA ASP A 325 -21.45 3.38 -0.81
C ASP A 325 -21.35 4.22 0.47
N LEU A 326 -22.43 4.32 1.25
CA LEU A 326 -22.44 5.02 2.53
C LEU A 326 -21.48 4.38 3.55
N VAL A 327 -21.52 3.05 3.70
CA VAL A 327 -20.61 2.32 4.61
C VAL A 327 -19.16 2.52 4.17
N THR A 328 -18.87 2.41 2.88
CA THR A 328 -17.51 2.55 2.34
C THR A 328 -16.95 3.96 2.56
N LYS A 329 -17.78 5.00 2.47
CA LYS A 329 -17.40 6.38 2.76
C LYS A 329 -17.17 6.64 4.25
N ALA A 330 -17.98 6.06 5.12
CA ALA A 330 -17.86 6.22 6.57
C ALA A 330 -16.75 5.37 7.20
N LEU A 331 -16.34 4.26 6.56
CA LEU A 331 -15.40 3.30 7.12
C LEU A 331 -14.01 3.90 7.50
N PRO A 332 -13.38 4.77 6.68
CA PRO A 332 -12.15 5.48 7.07
C PRO A 332 -12.36 6.41 8.27
N GLU A 333 -13.49 7.09 8.36
CA GLU A 333 -13.82 8.00 9.47
C GLU A 333 -14.05 7.23 10.77
N ILE A 334 -14.74 6.09 10.72
CA ILE A 334 -14.92 5.21 11.88
C ILE A 334 -13.59 4.58 12.32
N LYS A 335 -12.69 4.28 11.37
CA LYS A 335 -11.39 3.65 11.68
C LYS A 335 -10.36 4.62 12.25
N ASN A 336 -10.30 5.85 11.73
CA ASN A 336 -9.27 6.83 12.08
C ASN A 336 -9.79 7.99 12.94
N GLY A 337 -11.11 8.12 13.11
CA GLY A 337 -11.74 9.22 13.84
C GLY A 337 -11.57 9.12 15.35
N VAL A 338 -11.61 10.29 16.00
CA VAL A 338 -11.46 10.42 17.46
C VAL A 338 -12.64 9.81 18.24
N GLN A 339 -13.83 9.78 17.64
CA GLN A 339 -15.06 9.24 18.26
C GLN A 339 -15.80 8.26 17.35
N PRO A 340 -15.33 7.00 17.23
CA PRO A 340 -15.92 5.99 16.34
C PRO A 340 -17.42 5.72 16.58
N LYS A 341 -17.89 5.84 17.83
CA LYS A 341 -19.30 5.65 18.20
C LYS A 341 -20.22 6.64 17.46
N ILE A 342 -19.87 7.93 17.45
CA ILE A 342 -20.69 8.97 16.83
C ILE A 342 -20.76 8.77 15.31
N TYR A 343 -19.64 8.43 14.66
CA TYR A 343 -19.63 8.15 13.23
C TYR A 343 -20.48 6.93 12.87
N ALA A 344 -20.48 5.89 13.70
CA ALA A 344 -21.31 4.70 13.49
C ALA A 344 -22.81 4.99 13.70
N GLU A 345 -23.18 5.81 14.69
CA GLU A 345 -24.56 6.29 14.89
C GLU A 345 -25.04 7.14 13.71
N MET A 346 -24.20 8.07 13.23
CA MET A 346 -24.49 8.90 12.07
C MET A 346 -24.70 8.05 10.81
N LEU A 347 -23.82 7.06 10.59
CA LEU A 347 -23.97 6.08 9.50
C LEU A 347 -25.31 5.34 9.60
N THR A 348 -25.70 4.89 10.79
CA THR A 348 -26.97 4.17 11.01
C THR A 348 -28.20 5.03 10.66
N ILE A 349 -28.16 6.32 11.01
CA ILE A 349 -29.19 7.28 10.65
C ILE A 349 -29.24 7.50 9.14
N GLN A 350 -28.09 7.66 8.49
CA GLN A 350 -28.00 7.82 7.03
C GLN A 350 -28.52 6.58 6.28
N LEU A 351 -28.13 5.38 6.71
CA LEU A 351 -28.59 4.12 6.13
C LEU A 351 -30.11 3.95 6.22
N SER A 352 -30.71 4.36 7.35
CA SER A 352 -32.16 4.34 7.53
C SER A 352 -32.88 5.36 6.64
N LYS A 353 -32.25 6.51 6.33
CA LYS A 353 -32.85 7.56 5.49
C LYS A 353 -32.73 7.26 3.99
N ALA A 354 -31.67 6.58 3.57
CA ALA A 354 -31.44 6.24 2.15
C ALA A 354 -32.61 5.44 1.54
N GLY A 355 -33.35 4.65 2.35
CA GLY A 355 -34.56 3.95 1.89
C GLY A 355 -35.76 4.88 1.60
N LYS A 356 -35.84 6.03 2.26
CA LYS A 356 -36.93 7.01 2.07
C LYS A 356 -36.79 7.78 0.76
N GLU A 357 -35.58 8.23 0.42
CA GLU A 357 -35.35 9.06 -0.77
C GLU A 357 -35.64 8.30 -2.09
N ILE A 358 -35.36 6.98 -2.13
CA ILE A 358 -35.66 6.12 -3.29
C ILE A 358 -37.17 5.94 -3.45
N SER A 359 -37.93 5.84 -2.34
CA SER A 359 -39.39 5.69 -2.37
C SER A 359 -40.13 6.99 -2.74
N THR A 360 -39.50 8.15 -2.54
CA THR A 360 -40.06 9.48 -2.88
C THR A 360 -39.60 10.04 -4.21
N ALA A 361 -38.80 9.31 -4.99
CA ALA A 361 -38.47 9.69 -6.37
C ALA A 361 -39.66 9.46 -7.33
N GLN A 362 -40.83 10.02 -7.00
CA GLN A 362 -41.74 10.49 -8.04
C GLN A 362 -41.03 11.67 -8.70
N VAL A 363 -40.74 11.52 -9.99
CA VAL A 363 -40.22 12.59 -10.85
C VAL A 363 -41.03 13.86 -10.56
N PRO A 364 -40.42 14.97 -10.10
CA PRO A 364 -41.13 16.23 -9.97
C PRO A 364 -41.71 16.60 -11.33
N ASP A 365 -43.03 16.79 -11.42
CA ASP A 365 -43.76 17.09 -12.68
C ASP A 365 -43.15 18.23 -13.51
N GLY A 366 -42.33 19.10 -12.90
CA GLY A 366 -41.63 20.19 -13.59
C GLY A 366 -40.40 19.80 -14.43
N LEU A 367 -39.73 18.67 -14.15
CA LEU A 367 -38.49 18.29 -14.84
C LEU A 367 -38.74 17.74 -16.26
N SER A 368 -39.91 17.13 -16.49
CA SER A 368 -40.34 16.71 -17.83
C SER A 368 -40.59 17.92 -18.74
N ASP A 369 -41.21 18.96 -18.20
CA ASP A 369 -41.51 20.19 -18.93
C ASP A 369 -40.25 21.03 -19.22
N GLU A 370 -39.30 21.09 -18.28
CA GLU A 370 -38.00 21.73 -18.52
C GLU A 370 -37.16 20.96 -19.54
N LEU A 371 -37.14 19.63 -19.48
CA LEU A 371 -36.46 18.81 -20.49
C LEU A 371 -37.12 18.94 -21.86
N ALA A 372 -38.44 19.09 -21.95
CA ALA A 372 -39.14 19.36 -23.21
C ALA A 372 -38.80 20.75 -23.77
N LYS A 373 -38.72 21.78 -22.91
CA LYS A 373 -38.31 23.15 -23.30
C LYS A 373 -36.85 23.19 -23.78
N LEU A 374 -35.92 22.60 -23.04
CA LEU A 374 -34.51 22.51 -23.42
C LEU A 374 -34.30 21.73 -24.73
N LYS A 375 -35.11 20.68 -24.96
CA LYS A 375 -35.03 19.89 -26.21
C LYS A 375 -35.55 20.67 -27.41
N ASN A 376 -36.53 21.55 -27.22
CA ASN A 376 -37.00 22.47 -28.27
C ASN A 376 -35.99 23.59 -28.51
N GLU A 377 -35.39 24.19 -27.47
CA GLU A 377 -34.30 25.18 -27.63
C GLU A 377 -33.10 24.61 -28.37
N ILE A 378 -32.69 23.36 -28.07
CA ILE A 378 -31.61 22.68 -28.77
C ILE A 378 -31.97 22.40 -30.25
N LYS A 379 -33.26 22.21 -30.56
CA LYS A 379 -33.73 22.02 -31.93
C LYS A 379 -33.70 23.35 -32.70
N ASP A 380 -34.19 24.42 -32.10
CA ASP A 380 -34.20 25.76 -32.71
C ASP A 380 -32.77 26.28 -32.92
N LEU A 381 -31.87 26.11 -31.95
CA LEU A 381 -30.44 26.44 -32.07
C LEU A 381 -29.74 25.62 -33.15
N LYS A 382 -30.12 24.35 -33.36
CA LYS A 382 -29.58 23.51 -34.45
C LYS A 382 -30.09 23.96 -35.81
N GLU A 383 -31.33 24.40 -35.91
CA GLU A 383 -31.89 24.95 -37.14
C GLU A 383 -31.26 26.31 -37.49
N GLU A 384 -30.96 27.15 -36.49
CA GLU A 384 -30.20 28.39 -36.67
C GLU A 384 -28.74 28.15 -37.08
N PHE A 385 -28.05 27.17 -36.47
CA PHE A 385 -26.69 26.79 -36.86
C PHE A 385 -26.63 26.18 -38.27
N SER A 386 -27.69 25.49 -38.73
CA SER A 386 -27.76 24.91 -40.07
C SER A 386 -27.87 25.96 -41.19
N LYS A 387 -28.21 27.20 -40.86
CA LYS A 387 -28.32 28.32 -41.82
C LYS A 387 -27.04 29.16 -41.95
N ILE A 388 -26.03 28.92 -41.10
CA ILE A 388 -24.81 29.76 -41.04
C ILE A 388 -23.60 29.12 -41.75
N ASP A 389 -23.58 27.82 -42.02
CA ASP A 389 -22.46 27.17 -42.72
C ASP A 389 -22.86 26.64 -44.10
N SER A 390 -22.82 27.53 -45.10
CA SER A 390 -22.70 27.15 -46.51
C SER A 390 -21.49 27.83 -47.16
N SER A 391 -20.30 27.48 -46.68
CA SER A 391 -19.10 27.59 -47.51
C SER A 391 -17.98 26.67 -46.99
N ALA A 392 -17.65 25.69 -47.83
CA ALA A 392 -16.40 24.94 -47.93
C ALA A 392 -15.80 24.34 -46.64
N ILE A 393 -15.68 23.00 -46.59
CA ILE A 393 -14.38 22.32 -46.70
C ILE A 393 -14.58 20.79 -46.83
N SER A 394 -13.70 20.26 -47.68
CA SER A 394 -13.58 18.91 -48.20
C SER A 394 -13.37 17.80 -47.16
N GLN A 395 -13.86 16.62 -47.52
CA GLN A 395 -13.69 15.35 -46.83
C GLN A 395 -12.22 14.96 -46.69
N LYS A 396 -11.79 14.66 -45.45
CA LYS A 396 -10.79 13.63 -45.19
C LYS A 396 -11.27 12.71 -44.07
N THR A 397 -11.46 11.46 -44.45
CA THR A 397 -11.75 10.28 -43.65
C THR A 397 -10.64 10.05 -42.61
N VAL A 398 -11.02 9.98 -41.33
CA VAL A 398 -10.15 9.48 -40.26
C VAL A 398 -10.76 8.22 -39.66
N SER A 399 -9.99 7.13 -39.77
CA SER A 399 -10.26 5.83 -39.18
C SER A 399 -10.29 5.92 -37.64
N ARG A 400 -11.34 5.34 -37.06
CA ARG A 400 -11.61 5.28 -35.62
C ARG A 400 -10.64 4.30 -34.92
N LYS A 401 -9.68 4.81 -34.14
CA LYS A 401 -9.02 4.05 -33.06
C LYS A 401 -9.59 4.52 -31.73
N LYS A 402 -10.05 3.57 -30.91
CA LYS A 402 -10.57 3.79 -29.55
C LYS A 402 -9.49 4.47 -28.70
N SER A 403 -9.78 5.67 -28.21
CA SER A 403 -8.97 6.35 -27.20
C SER A 403 -9.46 5.97 -25.81
N VAL A 404 -8.57 5.41 -25.01
CA VAL A 404 -8.68 5.36 -23.54
C VAL A 404 -8.70 6.80 -23.03
N THR A 405 -9.70 7.15 -22.24
CA THR A 405 -9.86 8.47 -21.63
C THR A 405 -8.78 8.70 -20.57
N GLY A 406 -7.68 9.33 -20.95
CA GLY A 406 -6.70 9.89 -20.03
C GLY A 406 -7.15 11.27 -19.55
N PHE A 407 -7.35 11.42 -18.25
CA PHE A 407 -7.58 12.70 -17.57
C PHE A 407 -6.37 13.63 -17.80
N LYS A 408 -6.59 14.91 -18.17
CA LYS A 408 -5.53 15.91 -18.41
C LYS A 408 -5.63 17.03 -17.37
N PHE A 409 -4.61 17.16 -16.53
CA PHE A 409 -4.40 18.30 -15.65
C PHE A 409 -4.24 19.60 -16.45
N LYS A 410 -4.93 20.68 -16.06
CA LYS A 410 -4.92 21.98 -16.76
C LYS A 410 -4.05 22.97 -15.98
N VAL A 411 -2.84 23.22 -16.48
CA VAL A 411 -1.87 24.16 -15.90
C VAL A 411 -2.26 25.62 -16.20
N ASP A 412 -2.18 26.50 -15.19
CA ASP A 412 -2.40 27.95 -15.33
C ASP A 412 -1.20 28.65 -15.98
N ARG A 413 -1.13 28.56 -17.32
CA ARG A 413 0.01 29.04 -18.13
C ARG A 413 0.28 30.54 -18.00
N VAL A 414 -0.77 31.35 -17.82
CA VAL A 414 -0.66 32.82 -17.77
C VAL A 414 0.15 33.27 -16.54
N LYS A 415 -0.17 32.72 -15.36
CA LYS A 415 0.55 33.05 -14.12
C LYS A 415 2.02 32.63 -14.16
N ILE A 416 2.32 31.47 -14.75
CA ILE A 416 3.70 30.98 -14.91
C ILE A 416 4.50 31.94 -15.79
N LEU A 417 3.93 32.41 -16.91
CA LEU A 417 4.60 33.36 -17.80
C LEU A 417 4.85 34.71 -17.12
N THR A 418 3.89 35.22 -16.35
CA THR A 418 4.07 36.47 -15.58
C THR A 418 5.22 36.35 -14.56
N ILE A 419 5.29 35.23 -13.83
CA ILE A 419 6.39 34.98 -12.88
C ILE A 419 7.73 34.84 -13.61
N MET A 420 7.75 34.23 -14.80
CA MET A 420 8.96 34.17 -15.64
C MET A 420 9.42 35.56 -16.13
N GLU A 421 8.52 36.50 -16.37
CA GLU A 421 8.87 37.89 -16.72
C GLU A 421 9.43 38.65 -15.51
N GLU A 422 8.78 38.56 -14.36
CA GLU A 422 9.21 39.22 -13.12
C GLU A 422 10.58 38.73 -12.64
N THR A 423 10.84 37.42 -12.76
CA THR A 423 12.15 36.83 -12.42
C THR A 423 13.28 37.24 -13.36
N ILE A 424 12.98 37.69 -14.59
CA ILE A 424 13.98 38.29 -15.49
C ILE A 424 14.28 39.74 -15.10
N VAL A 425 13.26 40.50 -14.67
CA VAL A 425 13.43 41.89 -14.23
C VAL A 425 14.32 41.97 -12.98
N ASP A 426 14.11 41.05 -12.02
CA ASP A 426 14.91 40.95 -10.79
C ASP A 426 15.77 39.66 -10.73
N SER A 427 16.54 39.42 -11.80
CA SER A 427 17.34 38.19 -12.01
C SER A 427 18.30 37.84 -10.86
N GLN A 428 18.90 38.82 -10.19
CA GLN A 428 19.80 38.57 -9.06
C GLN A 428 19.03 38.08 -7.82
N LYS A 429 17.95 38.76 -7.43
CA LYS A 429 17.14 38.37 -6.26
C LYS A 429 16.41 37.06 -6.49
N SER A 430 15.91 36.81 -7.70
CA SER A 430 15.27 35.53 -8.04
C SER A 430 16.23 34.34 -7.88
N ARG A 431 17.51 34.51 -8.25
CA ARG A 431 18.54 33.49 -8.03
C ARG A 431 18.80 33.25 -6.54
N GLU A 432 18.91 34.32 -5.75
CA GLU A 432 19.07 34.21 -4.30
C GLU A 432 17.90 33.44 -3.64
N TYR A 433 16.64 33.76 -4.00
CA TYR A 433 15.48 33.04 -3.49
C TYR A 433 15.45 31.56 -3.91
N LEU A 434 15.86 31.27 -5.14
CA LEU A 434 15.93 29.90 -5.65
C LEU A 434 17.03 29.08 -5.00
N GLU A 435 18.21 29.67 -4.75
CA GLU A 435 19.30 29.02 -4.03
C GLU A 435 18.94 28.77 -2.57
N ALA A 436 18.31 29.74 -1.90
CA ALA A 436 17.81 29.58 -0.54
C ALA A 436 16.76 28.45 -0.45
N LEU A 437 15.84 28.39 -1.41
CA LEU A 437 14.80 27.36 -1.45
C LEU A 437 15.39 25.97 -1.78
N LYS A 438 16.38 25.89 -2.67
CA LYS A 438 17.11 24.63 -2.94
C LYS A 438 17.91 24.15 -1.73
N GLY A 439 18.54 25.06 -0.99
CA GLY A 439 19.29 24.74 0.22
C GLY A 439 18.38 24.22 1.35
N ALA A 440 17.21 24.83 1.53
CA ALA A 440 16.21 24.42 2.51
C ALA A 440 15.37 23.21 2.06
N TRP A 441 15.47 22.78 0.80
CA TRP A 441 14.56 21.79 0.20
C TRP A 441 14.55 20.44 0.95
N ASN A 442 15.72 19.95 1.35
CA ASN A 442 15.82 18.69 2.07
C ASN A 442 15.25 18.79 3.50
N GLU A 443 15.46 19.92 4.17
CA GLU A 443 14.89 20.18 5.50
C GLU A 443 13.36 20.30 5.44
N ILE A 444 12.82 20.87 4.37
CA ILE A 444 11.38 20.92 4.12
C ILE A 444 10.83 19.49 3.91
N LEU A 445 11.48 18.67 3.10
CA LEU A 445 11.04 17.29 2.87
C LEU A 445 11.10 16.42 4.13
N ASP A 446 12.02 16.70 5.05
CA ASP A 446 12.17 15.97 6.31
C ASP A 446 11.25 16.50 7.44
N SER A 447 10.80 17.75 7.36
CA SER A 447 9.86 18.35 8.34
C SER A 447 8.38 18.10 8.01
N ILE A 448 8.10 17.52 6.84
CA ILE A 448 6.76 17.25 6.33
C ILE A 448 6.34 15.80 6.61
N SER A 449 5.02 15.55 6.70
CA SER A 449 4.46 14.21 6.93
C SER A 449 4.89 13.20 5.84
N ALA A 450 4.95 11.92 6.18
CA ALA A 450 5.34 10.87 5.23
C ALA A 450 4.43 10.81 3.98
N GLN A 451 3.16 11.21 4.11
CA GLN A 451 2.21 11.26 3.00
C GLN A 451 2.48 12.44 2.06
N ASP A 452 2.74 13.62 2.62
CA ASP A 452 3.03 14.83 1.85
C ASP A 452 4.41 14.75 1.19
N ARG A 453 5.40 14.15 1.87
CA ARG A 453 6.71 13.82 1.29
C ARG A 453 6.58 12.90 0.07
N ALA A 454 5.66 11.94 0.11
CA ALA A 454 5.37 11.06 -1.02
C ALA A 454 4.77 11.79 -2.23
N LEU A 455 4.02 12.88 -2.00
CA LEU A 455 3.49 13.73 -3.08
C LEU A 455 4.59 14.54 -3.76
N LEU A 456 5.57 15.01 -2.98
CA LEU A 456 6.67 15.86 -3.41
C LEU A 456 7.88 15.09 -3.94
N LEU A 457 7.87 13.77 -3.81
CA LEU A 457 8.89 12.87 -4.35
C LEU A 457 8.94 13.00 -5.88
N GLY A 458 10.09 13.40 -6.41
CA GLY A 458 10.29 13.72 -7.83
C GLY A 458 9.84 15.13 -8.23
N SER A 459 9.72 16.04 -7.26
CA SER A 459 9.55 17.48 -7.50
C SER A 459 10.85 18.25 -7.24
N GLU A 460 11.13 19.24 -8.09
CA GLU A 460 12.27 20.14 -7.93
C GLU A 460 11.84 21.60 -8.09
N PRO A 461 12.41 22.52 -7.30
CA PRO A 461 12.20 23.94 -7.50
C PRO A 461 12.97 24.47 -8.70
N VAL A 462 12.27 25.12 -9.61
CA VAL A 462 12.84 25.60 -10.88
C VAL A 462 12.88 27.13 -10.97
N LEU A 463 11.94 27.83 -10.33
CA LEU A 463 11.90 29.30 -10.29
C LEU A 463 11.33 29.76 -8.94
N ALA A 464 11.80 30.90 -8.44
CA ALA A 464 11.27 31.56 -7.25
C ALA A 464 11.39 33.09 -7.36
N ASN A 465 10.39 33.81 -6.86
CA ASN A 465 10.43 35.24 -6.59
C ASN A 465 9.97 35.49 -5.13
N SER A 466 9.81 36.76 -4.73
CA SER A 466 9.43 37.12 -3.35
C SER A 466 8.07 36.60 -2.91
N GLU A 467 7.16 36.31 -3.85
CA GLU A 467 5.76 35.95 -3.58
C GLU A 467 5.38 34.54 -4.06
N ASN A 468 6.14 33.93 -4.97
CA ASN A 468 5.78 32.69 -5.65
C ASN A 468 7.01 31.80 -5.92
N ALA A 469 6.80 30.49 -5.87
CA ALA A 469 7.78 29.48 -6.25
C ALA A 469 7.16 28.43 -7.19
N ILE A 470 7.86 28.08 -8.27
CA ILE A 470 7.42 27.08 -9.23
C ILE A 470 8.17 25.78 -8.98
N LEU A 471 7.41 24.72 -8.70
CA LEU A 471 7.90 23.35 -8.54
C LEU A 471 7.56 22.52 -9.78
N ALA A 472 8.57 21.91 -10.39
CA ALA A 472 8.39 20.99 -11.50
C ALA A 472 8.31 19.54 -11.00
N PHE A 473 7.26 18.83 -11.40
CA PHE A 473 7.03 17.43 -11.02
C PHE A 473 7.23 16.50 -12.21
N ASP A 474 7.86 15.34 -11.97
CA ASP A 474 8.02 14.31 -13.00
C ASP A 474 6.67 13.69 -13.43
N ALA A 475 5.69 13.60 -12.52
CA ALA A 475 4.35 13.07 -12.77
C ALA A 475 3.26 14.17 -12.68
N ALA A 476 2.40 14.26 -13.70
CA ALA A 476 1.32 15.25 -13.75
C ALA A 476 0.26 15.05 -12.66
N PHE A 477 0.05 13.81 -12.22
CA PHE A 477 -0.86 13.47 -11.13
C PHE A 477 -0.42 14.08 -9.79
N ASN A 478 0.90 14.05 -9.51
CA ASN A 478 1.45 14.59 -8.26
C ASN A 478 1.34 16.12 -8.24
N ALA A 479 1.58 16.78 -9.37
CA ALA A 479 1.39 18.23 -9.49
C ALA A 479 -0.08 18.64 -9.21
N GLU A 480 -1.05 17.86 -9.69
CA GLU A 480 -2.46 18.12 -9.45
C GLU A 480 -2.85 17.96 -7.97
N GLN A 481 -2.39 16.90 -7.33
CA GLN A 481 -2.69 16.67 -5.91
C GLN A 481 -2.02 17.71 -5.01
N ALA A 482 -0.81 18.14 -5.34
CA ALA A 482 -0.11 19.21 -4.62
C ALA A 482 -0.88 20.54 -4.70
N MET A 483 -1.40 20.91 -5.88
CA MET A 483 -2.18 22.15 -6.07
C MET A 483 -3.55 22.13 -5.38
N LYS A 484 -4.14 20.95 -5.14
CA LYS A 484 -5.45 20.83 -4.48
C LYS A 484 -5.38 20.93 -2.95
N ARG A 485 -4.19 20.81 -2.35
CA ARG A 485 -4.00 20.90 -0.90
C ARG A 485 -3.60 22.33 -0.49
N THR A 486 -4.58 23.09 -0.02
CA THR A 486 -4.35 24.42 0.58
C THR A 486 -3.43 24.35 1.81
N ASP A 487 -3.63 23.33 2.64
CA ASP A 487 -2.90 23.13 3.89
C ASP A 487 -1.39 22.94 3.65
N LEU A 488 -1.04 22.32 2.52
CA LEU A 488 0.35 22.08 2.13
C LEU A 488 1.02 23.40 1.72
N ASN A 489 0.35 24.27 0.97
CA ASN A 489 0.88 25.61 0.63
C ASN A 489 1.11 26.46 1.88
N ASP A 490 0.19 26.45 2.85
CA ASP A 490 0.32 27.21 4.09
C ASP A 490 1.48 26.67 4.96
N MET A 491 1.64 25.35 5.04
CA MET A 491 2.76 24.72 5.73
C MET A 491 4.10 25.07 5.09
N PHE A 492 4.21 25.01 3.76
CA PHE A 492 5.41 25.40 3.04
C PHE A 492 5.76 26.87 3.25
N GLY A 493 4.77 27.77 3.19
CA GLY A 493 4.97 29.19 3.46
C GLY A 493 5.53 29.45 4.86
N ASN A 494 5.03 28.73 5.87
CA ASN A 494 5.51 28.84 7.24
C ASN A 494 6.94 28.31 7.42
N ILE A 495 7.29 27.18 6.79
CA ILE A 495 8.63 26.61 6.87
C ILE A 495 9.64 27.50 6.14
N MET A 496 9.32 27.97 4.93
CA MET A 496 10.16 28.88 4.15
C MET A 496 10.36 30.23 4.85
N SER A 497 9.35 30.74 5.54
CA SER A 497 9.47 31.95 6.34
C SER A 497 10.50 31.78 7.46
N LYS A 498 10.53 30.61 8.10
CA LYS A 498 11.47 30.29 9.17
C LYS A 498 12.89 29.96 8.67
N ALA A 499 13.01 29.27 7.54
CA ALA A 499 14.29 28.78 7.01
C ALA A 499 15.01 29.80 6.12
N ALA A 500 14.25 30.57 5.32
CA ALA A 500 14.80 31.45 4.29
C ALA A 500 14.30 32.90 4.37
N GLY A 501 13.42 33.23 5.31
CA GLY A 501 12.97 34.61 5.55
C GLY A 501 11.94 35.15 4.55
N PHE A 502 11.35 34.30 3.71
CA PHE A 502 10.27 34.66 2.78
C PHE A 502 9.21 33.54 2.68
N SER A 503 7.98 33.87 2.29
CA SER A 503 6.84 32.92 2.26
C SER A 503 6.22 32.87 0.86
N PRO A 504 6.77 32.04 -0.06
CA PRO A 504 6.27 31.98 -1.42
C PRO A 504 5.02 31.09 -1.55
N ASN A 505 4.09 31.50 -2.40
CA ASN A 505 3.00 30.65 -2.88
C ASN A 505 3.53 29.62 -3.89
N ILE A 506 3.24 28.35 -3.67
CA ILE A 506 3.75 27.27 -4.52
C ILE A 506 2.83 27.00 -5.70
N LEU A 507 3.43 26.93 -6.89
CA LEU A 507 2.79 26.54 -8.13
C LEU A 507 3.40 25.23 -8.62
N ALA A 508 2.60 24.17 -8.65
CA ALA A 508 3.04 22.87 -9.16
C ALA A 508 2.77 22.73 -10.66
N VAL A 509 3.79 22.32 -11.41
CA VAL A 509 3.72 22.17 -12.87
C VAL A 509 4.35 20.84 -13.29
N PRO A 510 3.73 20.07 -14.21
CA PRO A 510 4.38 18.91 -14.80
C PRO A 510 5.63 19.33 -15.59
N ARG A 511 6.73 18.60 -15.45
CA ARG A 511 8.03 18.93 -16.08
C ARG A 511 7.95 19.07 -17.61
N LYS A 512 7.11 18.25 -18.25
CA LYS A 512 6.84 18.33 -19.70
C LYS A 512 6.16 19.64 -20.10
N ASP A 513 5.20 20.11 -19.31
CA ASP A 513 4.49 21.35 -19.57
C ASP A 513 5.37 22.57 -19.26
N PHE A 514 6.15 22.52 -18.17
CA PHE A 514 7.11 23.57 -17.84
C PHE A 514 8.15 23.78 -18.94
N ASN A 515 8.72 22.70 -19.48
CA ASN A 515 9.68 22.77 -20.59
C ASN A 515 9.06 23.37 -21.86
N SER A 516 7.80 23.05 -22.15
CA SER A 516 7.06 23.67 -23.26
C SER A 516 6.87 25.17 -23.05
N ILE A 517 6.44 25.58 -21.86
CA ILE A 517 6.21 27.00 -21.51
C ILE A 517 7.53 27.79 -21.55
N ARG A 518 8.62 27.21 -21.04
CA ARG A 518 9.95 27.82 -21.09
C ARG A 518 10.44 28.04 -22.52
N THR A 519 10.19 27.07 -23.40
CA THR A 519 10.59 27.17 -24.82
C THR A 519 9.78 28.24 -25.55
N GLU A 520 8.48 28.32 -25.28
CA GLU A 520 7.60 29.36 -25.81
C GLU A 520 8.00 30.76 -25.33
N PHE A 521 8.30 30.89 -24.04
CA PHE A 521 8.79 32.12 -23.44
C PHE A 521 10.11 32.60 -24.07
N ALA A 522 11.08 31.69 -24.22
CA ALA A 522 12.36 32.01 -24.88
C ALA A 522 12.19 32.43 -26.35
N GLN A 523 11.21 31.88 -27.06
CA GLN A 523 10.87 32.28 -28.43
C GLN A 523 10.21 33.67 -28.47
N ASN A 524 9.33 33.99 -27.52
CA ASN A 524 8.69 35.31 -27.42
C ASN A 524 9.70 36.40 -27.04
N LEU A 525 10.65 36.11 -26.14
CA LEU A 525 11.76 37.02 -25.81
C LEU A 525 12.69 37.27 -27.01
N LYS A 526 12.96 36.25 -27.83
CA LYS A 526 13.72 36.40 -29.09
C LYS A 526 12.96 37.18 -30.16
N LYS A 527 11.63 37.14 -30.16
CA LYS A 527 10.79 37.96 -31.04
C LYS A 527 10.73 39.42 -30.58
N GLN A 528 10.66 39.67 -29.27
CA GLN A 528 10.69 41.03 -28.69
C GLN A 528 12.06 41.69 -28.82
N ARG A 529 13.17 40.93 -28.74
CA ARG A 529 14.55 41.43 -28.95
C ARG A 529 14.92 41.73 -30.42
N LYS A 530 14.02 41.48 -31.39
CA LYS A 530 14.26 41.72 -32.83
C LYS A 530 13.74 43.08 -33.34
N GLU A 531 13.42 44.02 -32.45
CA GLU A 531 13.44 45.46 -32.72
C GLU A 531 14.64 46.09 -31.97
N PRO A 532 15.39 47.02 -32.59
CA PRO A 532 16.85 47.03 -32.44
C PRO A 532 17.31 47.89 -31.26
N ALA A 533 18.22 47.33 -30.46
CA ALA A 533 19.34 48.06 -29.86
C ALA A 533 20.52 47.10 -29.74
N GLN A 534 21.60 47.42 -30.45
CA GLN A 534 22.87 46.71 -30.49
C GLN A 534 23.57 46.84 -29.13
N GLU A 535 24.08 45.75 -28.58
CA GLU A 535 25.28 45.77 -27.73
C GLU A 535 25.88 44.37 -27.66
N GLU A 536 27.18 44.29 -28.02
CA GLU A 536 28.01 43.11 -28.14
C GLU A 536 28.32 42.50 -26.77
N VAL A 537 28.26 41.17 -26.65
CA VAL A 537 28.78 40.45 -25.48
C VAL A 537 29.98 39.61 -25.94
N GLN A 538 31.15 39.97 -25.41
CA GLN A 538 32.42 39.26 -25.56
C GLN A 538 32.36 37.90 -24.86
N GLU A 539 32.85 36.84 -25.52
CA GLU A 539 33.07 35.52 -24.92
C GLU A 539 34.31 35.56 -24.02
N GLU A 540 34.16 35.27 -22.72
CA GLU A 540 35.29 35.12 -21.80
C GLU A 540 36.01 33.77 -22.02
N ASN A 541 37.25 33.83 -22.50
CA ASN A 541 38.16 32.70 -22.61
C ASN A 541 38.67 32.25 -21.23
N PHE A 542 38.52 30.95 -20.93
CA PHE A 542 38.87 30.33 -19.63
C PHE A 542 40.37 29.94 -19.50
N ILE A 543 41.29 30.68 -20.14
CA ILE A 543 42.74 30.42 -20.09
C ILE A 543 43.49 31.70 -19.66
N PRO A 544 44.22 31.71 -18.54
CA PRO A 544 45.04 32.85 -18.12
C PRO A 544 46.24 33.07 -19.07
N GLU A 545 46.57 34.33 -19.36
CA GLU A 545 47.63 34.72 -20.31
C GLU A 545 49.00 34.12 -19.95
N GLY A 546 49.66 33.49 -20.93
CA GLY A 546 51.01 32.90 -20.80
C GLY A 546 51.07 31.35 -20.85
N PHE A 547 49.92 30.68 -20.88
CA PHE A 547 49.83 29.21 -20.89
C PHE A 547 49.15 28.61 -22.15
N ASP A 548 49.10 29.37 -23.25
CA ASP A 548 48.44 28.96 -24.51
C ASP A 548 48.93 27.63 -25.08
N PHE A 549 50.19 27.25 -24.79
CA PHE A 549 50.79 26.00 -25.28
C PHE A 549 50.23 24.72 -24.63
N LEU A 550 49.39 24.84 -23.57
CA LEU A 550 48.76 23.70 -22.90
C LEU A 550 47.35 23.37 -23.43
N ALA A 551 46.80 24.19 -24.33
CA ALA A 551 45.45 24.01 -24.87
C ALA A 551 45.24 22.63 -25.52
N ASP A 552 46.27 22.09 -26.19
CA ASP A 552 46.17 20.83 -26.95
C ASP A 552 46.24 19.54 -26.08
N LYS A 553 46.37 19.65 -24.74
CA LYS A 553 46.53 18.49 -23.84
C LYS A 553 45.45 18.32 -22.79
N ILE A 554 44.41 19.14 -22.78
CA ILE A 554 43.35 19.05 -21.76
C ILE A 554 42.16 18.27 -22.33
N ASN A 555 41.96 17.04 -21.86
CA ASN A 555 40.69 16.33 -21.99
C ASN A 555 39.78 16.73 -20.83
N LYS A 556 38.65 17.36 -21.14
CA LYS A 556 37.57 17.65 -20.20
C LYS A 556 36.94 16.32 -19.76
N ILE A 557 36.98 16.00 -18.47
CA ILE A 557 36.12 14.97 -17.88
C ILE A 557 34.93 15.75 -17.30
N GLU A 558 33.74 15.48 -17.84
CA GLU A 558 32.48 16.02 -17.31
C GLU A 558 32.04 15.11 -16.16
N ASP A 559 31.88 15.69 -14.97
CA ASP A 559 31.17 15.06 -13.84
C ASP A 559 29.67 15.37 -13.91
#